data_AF-A0A933ZQT6-F1
#
_entry.id   AF-A0A933ZQT6-F1
#
_cell.length_a   1.000
_cell.length_b   1.000
_cell.length_c   1.000
_cell.angle_alpha   90.00
_cell.angle_beta   90.00
_cell.angle_gamma   90.00
#
_symmetry.space_group_name_H-M   'P 1'
#
loop_
_entity.id
_entity.type
_entity.pdbx_description
1 polymer ?
#
loop_
_entity_poly.entity_id
_entity_poly.type
_entity_poly.pdbx_seq_one_letter_code
_entity_poly.pdbx_strand_id
1 'polypeptide(L)'
;MAQSDEHLAELLKLPAEQRARAARALLYSLDDEAEEPDALEAQAEELLRRVRAFAAGEVKLVGGEEARATVMARIRSLRRS
;
A
#
# COMPACT_ATOMS: atom_id res chain seq x y z
N MET A 1 6.31 9.47 25.94
CA MET A 1 5.43 8.28 26.04
C MET A 1 4.00 8.70 26.39
N ALA A 2 3.76 9.36 27.53
CA ALA A 2 2.40 9.81 27.92
C ALA A 2 1.60 10.55 26.83
N GLN A 3 2.22 11.49 26.11
CA GLN A 3 1.55 12.27 25.06
C GLN A 3 1.21 11.45 23.80
N SER A 4 2.07 10.50 23.43
CA SER A 4 1.83 9.62 22.27
C SER A 4 0.66 8.66 22.53
N ASP A 5 0.60 8.13 23.76
CA ASP A 5 -0.47 7.24 24.20
C ASP A 5 -1.81 7.98 24.31
N GLU A 6 -1.79 9.24 24.74
CA GLU A 6 -2.97 10.12 24.78
C GLU A 6 -3.50 10.43 23.37
N HIS A 7 -2.64 10.77 22.42
CA HIS A 7 -3.05 10.97 21.03
C HIS A 7 -3.61 9.69 20.39
N LEU A 8 -3.02 8.52 20.70
CA LEU A 8 -3.55 7.24 20.23
C LEU A 8 -4.94 6.97 20.83
N ALA A 9 -5.13 7.24 22.12
CA ALA A 9 -6.43 7.07 22.78
C ALA A 9 -7.52 7.94 22.15
N GLU A 10 -7.20 9.19 21.76
CA GLU A 10 -8.13 10.05 21.04
C GLU A 10 -8.46 9.53 19.62
N LEU A 11 -7.45 9.06 18.88
CA LEU A 11 -7.67 8.46 17.56
C LEU A 11 -8.57 7.23 17.63
N LEU A 12 -8.42 6.39 18.66
CA LEU A 12 -9.23 5.19 18.82
C LEU A 12 -10.72 5.47 19.08
N LYS A 13 -11.07 6.67 19.55
CA LYS A 13 -12.48 7.11 19.73
C LYS A 13 -13.17 7.46 18.41
N LEU A 14 -12.43 7.72 17.33
CA LEU A 14 -12.99 8.09 16.04
C LEU A 14 -13.65 6.89 15.32
N PRO A 15 -14.57 7.10 14.38
CA PRO A 15 -15.11 6.05 13.50
C PRO A 15 -14.02 5.34 12.69
N ALA A 16 -14.26 4.08 12.31
CA ALA A 16 -13.27 3.23 11.64
C ALA A 16 -12.66 3.85 10.38
N GLU A 17 -13.48 4.53 9.55
CA GLU A 17 -13.01 5.21 8.34
C GLU A 17 -12.04 6.36 8.65
N GLN A 18 -12.33 7.14 9.70
CA GLN A 18 -11.48 8.26 10.11
C GLN A 18 -10.16 7.75 10.70
N ARG A 19 -10.20 6.64 11.46
CA ARG A 19 -8.97 5.97 11.93
C ARG A 19 -8.11 5.45 10.79
N ALA A 20 -8.73 4.85 9.76
CA ALA A 20 -8.01 4.40 8.58
C ALA A 20 -7.34 5.56 7.84
N ARG A 21 -8.03 6.71 7.73
CA ARG A 21 -7.47 7.92 7.13
C ARG A 21 -6.29 8.46 7.94
N ALA A 22 -6.41 8.54 9.27
CA ALA A 22 -5.34 9.00 10.15
C ALA A 22 -4.12 8.05 10.10
N ALA A 23 -4.33 6.74 10.12
CA ALA A 23 -3.27 5.75 9.97
C ALA A 23 -2.54 5.89 8.62
N ARG A 24 -3.29 6.12 7.53
CA ARG A 24 -2.70 6.36 6.20
C ARG A 24 -1.86 7.64 6.16
N ALA A 25 -2.33 8.72 6.76
CA ALA A 25 -1.58 9.98 6.84
C ALA A 25 -0.29 9.83 7.66
N LEU A 26 -0.36 9.11 8.79
CA LEU A 26 0.82 8.79 9.59
C LEU A 26 1.83 7.95 8.81
N LEU A 27 1.37 6.92 8.09
CA LEU A 27 2.25 6.12 7.23
C LEU A 27 2.94 6.99 6.17
N TYR A 28 2.20 7.85 5.46
CA TYR A 28 2.80 8.76 4.48
C TYR A 28 3.79 9.74 5.09
N SER A 29 3.57 10.19 6.33
CA SER A 29 4.54 11.06 7.01
C SER A 29 5.84 10.36 7.39
N LEU A 30 5.87 9.02 7.37
CA LEU A 30 7.07 8.22 7.60
C LEU A 30 7.82 7.94 6.30
N ASP A 31 7.19 8.14 5.14
CA ASP A 31 7.82 8.02 3.82
C ASP A 31 8.69 9.26 3.48
N ASP A 32 9.12 10.03 4.48
CA ASP A 32 10.04 11.20 4.38
C ASP A 32 11.50 10.80 4.03
N GLU A 33 11.79 9.49 3.92
CA GLU A 33 13.01 9.03 3.25
C GLU A 33 12.85 9.31 1.76
N ALA A 34 13.46 10.41 1.30
CA ALA A 34 13.53 10.84 -0.10
C ALA A 34 13.45 9.64 -1.05
N GLU A 35 12.26 9.39 -1.61
CA GLU A 35 12.06 8.32 -2.57
C GLU A 35 13.13 8.50 -3.64
N GLU A 36 14.05 7.55 -3.74
CA GLU A 36 15.15 7.65 -4.70
C GLU A 36 14.52 7.93 -6.08
N PRO A 37 14.80 9.07 -6.72
CA PRO A 37 14.09 9.47 -7.94
C PRO A 37 14.11 8.38 -9.01
N ASP A 38 15.21 7.63 -9.08
CA ASP A 38 15.42 6.50 -9.98
C ASP A 38 14.46 5.32 -9.67
N ALA A 39 14.13 5.08 -8.39
CA ALA A 39 13.19 4.04 -7.99
C ALA A 39 11.75 4.39 -8.38
N LEU A 40 11.37 5.66 -8.28
CA LEU A 40 10.07 6.16 -8.75
C LEU A 40 9.95 6.09 -10.27
N GLU A 41 11.00 6.48 -10.99
CA GLU A 41 11.02 6.42 -12.45
C GLU A 41 10.93 4.98 -12.93
N ALA A 42 11.73 4.06 -12.36
CA ALA A 42 11.66 2.64 -12.67
C ALA A 42 10.27 2.02 -12.36
N GLN A 43 9.64 2.45 -11.26
CA GLN A 43 8.28 2.02 -10.93
C GLN A 43 7.26 2.54 -11.96
N ALA A 44 7.36 3.81 -12.35
CA ALA A 44 6.48 4.42 -13.33
C ALA A 44 6.60 3.74 -14.71
N GLU A 45 7.83 3.46 -15.15
CA GLU A 45 8.09 2.72 -16.39
C GLU A 45 7.46 1.32 -16.37
N GLU A 46 7.59 0.60 -15.26
CA GLU A 46 6.96 -0.72 -15.10
C GLU A 46 5.42 -0.62 -15.14
N LEU A 47 4.82 0.35 -14.45
CA LEU A 47 3.37 0.53 -14.50
C LEU A 47 2.89 0.84 -15.91
N LEU A 48 3.58 1.71 -16.64
CA LEU A 48 3.28 2.02 -18.04
C LEU A 48 3.42 0.79 -18.94
N ARG A 49 4.48 -0.01 -18.76
CA ARG A 49 4.69 -1.28 -19.49
C ARG A 49 3.52 -2.24 -19.24
N ARG A 50 3.10 -2.42 -17.99
CA ARG A 50 1.97 -3.30 -17.63
C ARG A 50 0.64 -2.82 -18.20
N VAL A 51 0.38 -1.51 -18.19
CA VAL A 51 -0.84 -0.94 -18.78
C VAL A 51 -0.89 -1.18 -20.29
N ARG A 52 0.24 -1.01 -20.99
CA ARG A 52 0.34 -1.30 -22.43
C ARG A 52 0.12 -2.78 -22.73
N ALA A 53 0.77 -3.68 -21.99
CA ALA A 53 0.59 -5.12 -22.15
C ALA A 53 -0.87 -5.55 -21.86
N PHE A 54 -1.53 -4.93 -20.87
CA PHE A 54 -2.95 -5.13 -20.61
C PHE A 54 -3.82 -4.66 -21.77
N ALA A 55 -3.60 -3.45 -22.28
CA ALA A 55 -4.36 -2.91 -23.41
C ALA A 55 -4.14 -3.72 -24.71
N ALA A 56 -2.94 -4.28 -24.89
CA ALA A 56 -2.59 -5.14 -26.02
C ALA A 56 -3.11 -6.58 -25.89
N GLY A 57 -3.68 -6.96 -24.74
CA GLY A 57 -4.16 -8.33 -24.49
C GLY A 57 -3.03 -9.34 -24.29
N GLU A 58 -1.81 -8.89 -23.99
CA GLU A 58 -0.61 -9.72 -23.81
C GLU A 58 -0.53 -10.34 -22.41
N VAL A 59 -1.48 -10.02 -21.53
CA VAL A 59 -1.52 -10.50 -20.14
C VAL A 59 -2.69 -11.45 -19.94
N LYS A 60 -2.47 -12.49 -19.13
CA LYS A 60 -3.54 -13.35 -18.65
C LYS A 60 -4.28 -12.64 -17.52
N LEU A 61 -5.57 -12.42 -17.70
CA LEU A 61 -6.45 -11.92 -16.64
C LEU A 61 -6.89 -13.07 -15.73
N VAL A 62 -6.99 -12.76 -14.45
CA VAL A 62 -7.52 -13.64 -13.41
C VAL A 62 -8.72 -12.97 -12.75
N GLY A 63 -9.57 -13.74 -12.08
CA GLY A 63 -10.68 -13.19 -11.32
C GLY A 63 -10.20 -12.30 -10.17
N GLY A 64 -10.97 -11.26 -9.82
CA GLY A 64 -10.58 -10.34 -8.74
C GLY A 64 -10.41 -11.02 -7.37
N GLU A 65 -11.21 -12.04 -7.09
CA GLU A 65 -11.08 -12.85 -5.87
C GLU A 65 -9.79 -13.67 -5.85
N GLU A 66 -9.42 -14.28 -6.98
CA GLU A 66 -8.18 -15.03 -7.16
C GLU A 66 -6.95 -14.11 -7.02
N ALA A 67 -6.99 -12.92 -7.63
CA ALA A 67 -5.94 -11.91 -7.49
C ALA A 67 -5.75 -11.50 -6.02
N ARG A 68 -6.86 -11.21 -5.31
CA ARG A 68 -6.83 -10.82 -3.90
C ARG A 68 -6.27 -11.94 -3.02
N ALA A 69 -6.70 -13.19 -3.24
CA ALA A 69 -6.21 -14.34 -2.50
C ALA A 69 -4.69 -14.52 -2.66
N THR A 70 -4.20 -14.38 -3.89
CA THR A 70 -2.77 -14.48 -4.24
C THR A 70 -1.94 -13.41 -3.55
N VAL A 71 -2.35 -12.14 -3.63
CA VAL A 71 -1.65 -11.02 -2.98
C VAL A 71 -1.62 -11.20 -1.46
N MET A 72 -2.75 -11.56 -0.85
CA MET A 72 -2.82 -11.77 0.60
C MET A 72 -1.99 -12.98 1.07
N ALA A 73 -1.89 -14.04 0.26
CA ALA A 73 -0.98 -15.15 0.54
C ALA A 73 0.49 -14.69 0.52
N ARG A 74 0.87 -13.88 -0.47
CA ARG A 74 2.23 -13.34 -0.57
C ARG A 74 2.58 -12.41 0.60
N ILE A 75 1.71 -11.48 0.96
CA ILE A 75 1.92 -10.59 2.13
C ILE A 75 2.10 -11.40 3.41
N ARG A 76 1.27 -12.43 3.63
CA ARG A 76 1.42 -13.32 4.79
C ARG A 76 2.75 -14.07 4.80
N SER A 77 3.29 -14.43 3.63
CA SER A 77 4.60 -15.09 3.54
C SER A 77 5.75 -14.16 3.95
N LEU A 78 5.71 -12.91 3.51
CA LEU A 78 6.75 -11.90 3.80
C LEU A 78 6.78 -11.46 5.26
N ARG A 79 5.64 -11.55 5.97
CA ARG A 79 5.56 -11.21 7.41
C ARG A 79 6.04 -12.34 8.33
N ARG A 80 6.33 -13.53 7.79
CA ARG A 80 6.80 -14.70 8.55
C ARG A 80 8.29 -14.98 8.36
N SER A 81 8.95 -14.24 7.46
CA SER A 81 10.40 -14.23 7.23
C SER A 81 11.02 -13.05 7.95
#